data_AF-A0A0S8HHY3-F1
#
_entry.id   AF-A0A0S8HHY3-F1
#
_cell.length_a   1.000
_cell.length_b   1.000
_cell.length_c   1.000
_cell.angle_alpha   90.00
_cell.angle_beta   90.00
_cell.angle_gamma   90.00
#
_symmetry.space_group_name_H-M   'P 1'
#
loop_
_entity.id
_entity.type
_entity.pdbx_description
1 polymer ?
#
loop_
_entity_poly.entity_id
_entity_poly.type
_entity_poly.pdbx_seq_one_letter_code
_entity_poly.pdbx_strand_id
1 'polypeptide(L)'
;MPHSRSRFTWLAELPGILALSILGLIGMAFAVTAVHGILAIRQGAKLEPLLWWIIALLGEAAAAALVLLLYGLVKTVQANQSAVEAGVDRLNRLESATEAVLESSRRLVDLEQMSDAAKGLLFRDREYEAMNERLHEYLIRQDEGKAKAFVAEVEERLGYAEQVDRMRKELAAARETTMDQKVEAAVERVNKLIEAKDWARAGRQTRRLLELLPDNPKIAALPRIIREAQINHKRALLQKYGEAVKTSDVERGIELIQELDRYLTPQEGAALEESARSVFRAKLKNLGVTFAMHVSEENWVEALDIGQQIIREFPNSRMAEEVRQKLPRLTTLAAAQDQK
;
A
#
# COMPACT_ATOMS: atom_id res chain seq x y z
N MET A 1 -8.92 14.69 39.86
CA MET A 1 -10.04 13.75 39.98
C MET A 1 -11.11 14.07 38.92
N PRO A 2 -11.20 13.35 37.78
CA PRO A 2 -12.13 13.70 36.69
C PRO A 2 -13.23 12.66 36.38
N HIS A 3 -13.48 11.65 37.23
CA HIS A 3 -14.33 10.51 36.86
C HIS A 3 -15.80 10.51 37.32
N SER A 4 -16.34 11.59 37.90
CA SER A 4 -17.75 11.61 38.35
C SER A 4 -18.75 12.26 37.39
N ARG A 5 -18.31 12.97 36.34
CA ARG A 5 -19.20 13.79 35.50
C ARG A 5 -19.97 13.05 34.39
N SER A 6 -19.58 11.83 34.01
CA SER A 6 -20.26 11.11 32.90
C SER A 6 -21.56 10.39 33.30
N ARG A 7 -21.88 10.29 34.60
CA ARG A 7 -23.02 9.49 35.08
C ARG A 7 -24.39 10.18 34.96
N PHE A 8 -24.43 11.45 34.56
CA PHE A 8 -25.65 12.25 34.56
C PHE A 8 -25.95 12.96 33.24
N THR A 9 -25.28 12.61 32.14
CA THR A 9 -25.60 13.17 30.81
C THR A 9 -27.04 12.89 30.38
N TRP A 10 -27.62 11.77 30.84
CA TRP A 10 -29.04 11.46 30.61
C TRP A 10 -30.00 12.48 31.25
N LEU A 11 -29.64 13.12 32.39
CA LEU A 11 -30.46 14.17 33.02
C LEU A 11 -30.57 15.43 32.15
N ALA A 12 -29.55 15.70 31.31
CA ALA A 12 -29.57 16.80 30.35
C ALA A 12 -30.47 16.53 29.15
N GLU A 13 -30.74 15.27 28.83
CA GLU A 13 -31.60 14.87 27.71
C GLU A 13 -33.07 14.71 28.12
N LEU A 14 -33.34 14.50 29.42
CA LEU A 14 -34.70 14.37 29.97
C LEU A 14 -35.65 15.53 29.58
N PRO A 15 -35.26 16.82 29.64
CA PRO A 15 -36.17 17.91 29.30
C PRO A 15 -36.59 17.87 27.83
N GLY A 16 -35.70 17.42 26.93
CA GLY A 16 -36.00 17.24 25.51
C GLY A 16 -36.97 16.08 25.28
N ILE A 17 -36.74 14.93 25.92
CA ILE A 17 -37.62 13.76 25.83
C ILE A 17 -39.00 14.09 26.39
N LEU A 18 -39.08 14.78 27.53
CA LEU A 18 -40.33 15.23 28.14
C LEU A 18 -41.05 16.28 27.28
N ALA A 19 -40.35 17.25 26.72
CA ALA A 19 -40.95 18.24 25.83
C ALA A 19 -41.53 17.58 24.57
N LEU A 20 -40.79 16.64 23.96
CA LEU A 20 -41.23 15.90 22.78
C LEU A 20 -42.41 14.98 23.08
N SER A 21 -42.42 14.31 24.22
CA SER A 21 -43.56 13.45 24.61
C SER A 21 -44.81 14.28 24.87
N ILE A 22 -44.69 15.43 25.55
CA ILE A 22 -45.79 16.37 25.78
C ILE A 22 -46.31 16.95 24.44
N LEU A 23 -45.42 17.39 23.55
CA LEU A 23 -45.80 17.87 22.21
C LEU A 23 -46.48 16.77 21.39
N GLY A 24 -46.03 15.53 21.49
CA GLY A 24 -46.68 14.38 20.85
C GLY A 24 -48.09 14.12 21.38
N LEU A 25 -48.28 14.19 22.70
CA LEU A 25 -49.61 14.08 23.32
C LEU A 25 -50.54 15.22 22.90
N ILE A 26 -50.04 16.47 22.87
CA ILE A 26 -50.81 17.63 22.40
C ILE A 26 -51.17 17.47 20.92
N GLY A 27 -50.23 16.99 20.08
CA GLY A 27 -50.49 16.74 18.66
C GLY A 27 -51.53 15.65 18.41
N MET A 28 -51.53 14.58 19.21
CA MET A 28 -52.57 13.54 19.15
C MET A 28 -53.92 14.08 19.60
N ALA A 29 -53.97 14.86 20.69
CA ALA A 29 -55.19 15.52 21.13
C ALA A 29 -55.75 16.43 20.01
N PHE A 30 -54.89 17.24 19.39
CA PHE A 30 -55.24 18.10 18.27
C PHE A 30 -55.79 17.34 17.07
N ALA A 31 -55.19 16.21 16.70
CA ALA A 31 -55.68 15.38 15.61
C ALA A 31 -57.08 14.80 15.91
N VAL A 32 -57.30 14.30 17.13
CA VAL A 32 -58.62 13.81 17.59
C VAL A 32 -59.64 14.95 17.56
N THR A 33 -59.29 16.11 18.10
CA THR A 33 -60.11 17.31 18.16
C THR A 33 -60.51 17.79 16.75
N ALA A 34 -59.56 17.82 15.82
CA ALA A 34 -59.79 18.21 14.43
C ALA A 34 -60.67 17.21 13.66
N VAL A 35 -60.39 15.90 13.77
CA VAL A 35 -61.18 14.85 13.10
C VAL A 35 -62.63 14.87 13.59
N HIS A 36 -62.82 14.99 14.91
CA HIS A 36 -64.15 15.05 15.49
C HIS A 36 -64.92 16.32 15.06
N GLY A 37 -64.23 17.47 14.99
CA GLY A 37 -64.79 18.71 14.44
C GLY A 37 -65.24 18.57 12.98
N ILE A 38 -64.42 17.94 12.12
CA ILE A 38 -64.75 17.71 10.70
C ILE A 38 -65.98 16.78 10.56
N LEU A 39 -66.03 15.71 11.36
CA LEU A 39 -67.18 14.79 11.36
C LEU A 39 -68.46 15.49 11.82
N ALA A 40 -68.39 16.33 12.84
CA ALA A 40 -69.53 17.12 13.31
C ALA A 40 -70.07 18.07 12.23
N ILE A 41 -69.19 18.74 11.48
CA ILE A 41 -69.59 19.59 10.35
C ILE A 41 -70.35 18.79 9.29
N ARG A 42 -69.85 17.59 8.93
CA ARG A 42 -70.49 16.72 7.93
C ARG A 42 -71.88 16.24 8.36
N GLN A 43 -72.14 16.13 9.66
CA GLN A 43 -73.43 15.74 10.21
C GLN A 43 -74.42 16.90 10.36
N GLY A 44 -74.05 18.11 9.90
CA GLY A 44 -74.92 19.29 9.99
C GLY A 44 -75.01 19.86 11.40
N ALA A 45 -73.95 19.74 12.20
CA ALA A 45 -73.90 20.33 13.53
C ALA A 45 -74.22 21.84 13.49
N LYS A 46 -74.98 22.30 14.49
CA LYS A 46 -75.29 23.73 14.68
C LYS A 46 -74.00 24.54 14.95
N LEU A 47 -74.06 25.86 14.79
CA LEU A 47 -72.91 26.76 15.03
C LEU A 47 -72.37 26.75 16.46
N GLU A 48 -73.21 26.43 17.45
CA GLU A 48 -72.84 26.45 18.87
C GLU A 48 -71.71 25.45 19.25
N PRO A 49 -71.77 24.14 18.91
CA PRO A 49 -70.67 23.20 19.18
C PRO A 49 -69.38 23.54 18.41
N LEU A 50 -69.47 24.20 17.25
CA LEU A 50 -68.30 24.61 16.46
C LEU A 50 -67.41 25.62 17.21
N LEU A 51 -68.00 26.52 17.99
CA LEU A 51 -67.25 27.49 18.79
C LEU A 51 -66.39 26.80 19.86
N TRP A 52 -66.92 25.75 20.50
CA TRP A 52 -66.16 24.98 21.49
C TRP A 52 -64.97 24.24 20.88
N TRP A 53 -65.10 23.71 19.65
CA TRP A 53 -63.98 23.10 18.92
C TRP A 53 -62.88 24.10 18.59
N ILE A 54 -63.26 25.31 18.16
CA ILE A 54 -62.29 26.38 17.87
C ILE A 54 -61.55 26.79 19.15
N ILE A 55 -62.25 26.94 20.28
CA ILE A 55 -61.65 27.26 21.58
C ILE A 55 -60.69 26.15 22.01
N ALA A 56 -61.06 24.87 21.85
CA ALA A 56 -60.20 23.74 22.16
C ALA A 56 -58.91 23.75 21.33
N LEU A 57 -59.00 23.95 20.01
CA LEU A 57 -57.84 24.02 19.11
C LEU A 57 -56.91 25.20 19.47
N LEU A 58 -57.47 26.36 19.81
CA LEU A 58 -56.69 27.51 20.27
C LEU A 58 -55.99 27.23 21.61
N GLY A 59 -56.66 26.53 22.53
CA GLY A 59 -56.09 26.11 23.81
C GLY A 59 -54.91 25.14 23.63
N GLU A 60 -55.06 24.15 22.75
CA GLU A 60 -53.99 23.20 22.42
C GLU A 60 -52.79 23.88 21.74
N ALA A 61 -53.04 24.82 20.82
CA ALA A 61 -51.99 25.62 20.20
C ALA A 61 -51.23 26.49 21.21
N ALA A 62 -51.95 27.13 22.15
CA ALA A 62 -51.33 27.91 23.22
C ALA A 62 -50.50 27.04 24.18
N ALA A 63 -50.99 25.84 24.51
CA ALA A 63 -50.25 24.89 25.34
C ALA A 63 -48.96 24.42 24.64
N ALA A 64 -49.01 24.12 23.33
CA ALA A 64 -47.82 23.76 22.56
C ALA A 64 -46.79 24.92 22.53
N ALA A 65 -47.25 26.15 22.33
CA ALA A 65 -46.38 27.33 22.35
C ALA A 65 -45.70 27.53 23.71
N LEU A 66 -46.42 27.31 24.82
CA LEU A 66 -45.88 27.40 26.17
C LEU A 66 -44.82 26.34 26.45
N VAL A 67 -45.05 25.09 26.03
CA VAL A 67 -44.07 24.00 26.16
C VAL A 67 -42.78 24.32 25.40
N LEU A 68 -42.88 24.87 24.18
CA LEU A 68 -41.73 25.29 23.40
C LEU A 68 -40.95 26.44 24.07
N LEU A 69 -41.66 27.40 24.68
CA LEU A 69 -41.04 28.52 25.40
C LEU A 69 -40.26 28.01 26.63
N LEU A 70 -40.89 27.17 27.46
CA LEU A 70 -40.26 26.58 28.64
C LEU A 70 -39.03 25.74 28.27
N TYR A 71 -39.13 24.94 27.21
CA TYR A 71 -38.01 24.17 26.68
C TYR A 71 -36.86 25.09 26.22
N GLY A 72 -37.18 26.19 25.53
CA GLY A 72 -36.22 27.21 25.13
C GLY A 72 -35.47 27.82 26.33
N LEU A 73 -36.19 28.13 27.41
CA LEU A 73 -35.62 28.71 28.63
C LEU A 73 -34.68 27.74 29.36
N VAL A 74 -35.06 26.46 29.45
CA VAL A 74 -34.18 25.42 30.00
C VAL A 74 -32.89 25.31 29.19
N LYS A 75 -33.00 25.36 27.85
CA LYS A 75 -31.84 25.26 26.96
C LYS A 75 -30.90 26.46 27.08
N THR A 76 -31.41 27.68 27.27
CA THR A 76 -30.56 28.87 27.47
C THR A 76 -29.85 28.83 28.82
N VAL A 77 -30.52 28.39 29.88
CA VAL A 77 -29.89 28.19 31.20
C VAL A 77 -28.78 27.15 31.13
N GLN A 78 -29.01 26.03 30.44
CA GLN A 78 -28.00 25.00 30.26
C GLN A 78 -26.80 25.48 29.43
N ALA A 79 -27.05 26.25 28.37
CA ALA A 79 -26.00 26.86 27.56
C ALA A 79 -25.18 27.89 28.36
N ASN A 80 -25.83 28.63 29.27
CA ASN A 80 -25.13 29.58 30.13
C ASN A 80 -24.27 28.85 31.18
N GLN A 81 -24.77 27.77 31.78
CA GLN A 81 -24.02 26.97 32.74
C GLN A 81 -22.74 26.40 32.12
N SER A 82 -22.81 25.84 30.90
CA SER A 82 -21.63 25.31 30.23
C SER A 82 -20.60 26.40 29.88
N ALA A 83 -21.06 27.60 29.53
CA ALA A 83 -20.19 28.76 29.32
C ALA A 83 -19.47 29.19 30.61
N VAL A 84 -20.17 29.19 31.76
CA VAL A 84 -19.57 29.49 33.07
C VAL A 84 -18.55 28.43 33.47
N GLU A 85 -18.87 27.14 33.33
CA GLU A 85 -17.93 26.06 33.64
C GLU A 85 -16.65 26.15 32.79
N ALA A 86 -16.77 26.44 31.49
CA ALA A 86 -15.63 26.68 30.62
C ALA A 86 -14.79 27.90 31.05
N GLY A 87 -15.43 28.94 31.58
CA GLY A 87 -14.77 30.11 32.16
C GLY A 87 -13.94 29.76 33.39
N VAL A 88 -14.51 28.98 34.32
CA VAL A 88 -13.83 28.51 35.54
C VAL A 88 -12.62 27.64 35.19
N ASP A 89 -12.75 26.71 34.24
CA ASP A 89 -11.64 25.87 33.80
C ASP A 89 -10.50 26.68 33.18
N ARG A 90 -10.81 27.78 32.45
CA ARG A 90 -9.79 28.70 31.92
C ARG A 90 -9.07 29.46 33.03
N LEU A 91 -9.78 29.91 34.06
CA LEU A 91 -9.17 30.58 35.21
C LEU A 91 -8.20 29.65 35.96
N ASN A 92 -8.61 28.40 36.21
CA ASN A 92 -7.74 27.41 36.85
C ASN A 92 -6.46 27.12 36.04
N ARG A 93 -6.55 27.15 34.70
CA ARG A 93 -5.37 27.00 33.82
C ARG A 93 -4.47 28.24 33.83
N LEU A 94 -5.04 29.43 33.96
CA LEU A 94 -4.25 30.65 34.09
C LEU A 94 -3.51 30.68 35.43
N GLU A 95 -4.18 30.29 36.51
CA GLU A 95 -3.58 30.14 37.83
C GLU A 95 -2.37 29.21 37.80
N SER A 96 -2.52 27.99 37.26
CA SER A 96 -1.41 27.03 37.16
C SER A 96 -0.28 27.51 36.24
N ALA A 97 -0.59 28.21 35.14
CA ALA A 97 0.43 28.83 34.30
C ALA A 97 1.21 29.93 35.03
N THR A 98 0.53 30.74 35.85
CA THR A 98 1.21 31.78 36.65
C THR A 98 2.11 31.18 37.73
N GLU A 99 1.71 30.07 38.37
CA GLU A 99 2.57 29.35 39.32
C GLU A 99 3.84 28.80 38.66
N ALA A 100 3.71 28.18 37.48
CA ALA A 100 4.86 27.68 36.71
C ALA A 100 5.83 28.80 36.30
N VAL A 101 5.31 29.97 35.91
CA VAL A 101 6.14 31.14 35.60
C VAL A 101 6.92 31.60 36.85
N LEU A 102 6.26 31.69 38.02
CA LEU A 102 6.91 32.07 39.27
C LEU A 102 8.02 31.09 39.66
N GLU A 103 7.80 29.79 39.49
CA GLU A 103 8.80 28.77 39.76
C GLU A 103 10.01 28.89 38.80
N SER A 104 9.77 29.09 37.51
CA SER A 104 10.85 29.28 36.53
C SER A 104 11.70 30.52 36.82
N SER A 105 11.06 31.62 37.26
CA SER A 105 11.74 32.86 37.61
C SER A 105 12.65 32.68 38.83
N ARG A 106 12.22 31.94 39.86
CA ARG A 106 13.07 31.61 41.01
C ARG A 106 14.32 30.80 40.60
N ARG A 107 14.15 29.80 39.74
CA ARG A 107 15.27 28.99 39.23
C ARG A 107 16.28 29.83 38.42
N LEU A 108 15.82 30.82 37.67
CA LEU A 108 16.70 31.73 36.92
C LEU A 108 17.53 32.62 37.86
N VAL A 109 16.92 33.13 38.93
CA VAL A 109 17.64 33.91 39.96
C VAL A 109 18.67 33.05 40.67
N ASP A 110 18.35 31.80 41.00
CA ASP A 110 19.30 30.86 41.60
C ASP A 110 20.48 30.56 40.66
N LEU A 111 20.22 30.41 39.35
CA LEU A 111 21.25 30.20 38.31
C LEU A 111 22.15 31.42 38.10
N GLU A 112 21.62 32.64 38.19
CA GLU A 112 22.38 33.87 38.05
C GLU A 112 23.41 34.02 39.18
N GLN A 113 23.06 33.56 40.39
CA GLN A 113 23.93 33.58 41.56
C GLN A 113 25.02 32.50 41.57
N MET A 114 24.99 31.52 40.65
CA MET A 114 26.03 30.49 40.55
C MET A 114 27.28 31.01 39.82
N SER A 115 28.46 30.72 40.38
CA SER A 115 29.78 30.99 39.76
C SER A 115 29.94 30.26 38.42
N ASP A 116 30.64 30.88 37.46
CA ASP A 116 30.87 30.34 36.11
C ASP A 116 31.52 28.94 36.09
N ALA A 117 32.30 28.59 37.11
CA ALA A 117 32.86 27.25 37.27
C ALA A 117 31.80 26.19 37.61
N ALA A 118 30.77 26.56 38.39
CA ALA A 118 29.65 25.67 38.70
C ALA A 118 28.67 25.57 37.51
N LYS A 119 28.51 26.65 36.74
CA LYS A 119 27.77 26.65 35.47
C LYS A 119 28.43 25.70 34.46
N GLY A 120 29.75 25.76 34.28
CA GLY A 120 30.47 24.84 33.39
C GLY A 120 30.29 23.37 33.76
N LEU A 121 30.25 23.03 35.05
CA LEU A 121 30.04 21.65 35.52
C LEU A 121 28.59 21.18 35.36
N LEU A 122 27.61 22.03 35.65
CA LEU A 122 26.18 21.73 35.49
C LEU A 122 25.74 21.66 34.02
N PHE A 123 26.33 22.49 33.15
CA PHE A 123 25.99 22.50 31.73
C PHE A 123 26.81 21.52 30.91
N ARG A 124 27.87 20.91 31.45
CA ARG A 124 28.71 19.95 30.71
C ARG A 124 27.91 18.78 30.14
N ASP A 125 27.02 18.20 30.93
CA ASP A 125 26.21 17.06 30.51
C ASP A 125 25.21 17.48 29.42
N ARG A 126 24.65 18.68 29.55
CA ARG A 126 23.71 19.26 28.57
C ARG A 126 24.41 19.65 27.26
N GLU A 127 25.63 20.18 27.34
CA GLU A 127 26.47 20.46 26.18
C GLU A 127 26.84 19.18 25.45
N TYR A 128 27.17 18.12 26.18
CA TYR A 128 27.44 16.81 25.60
C TYR A 128 26.20 16.20 24.93
N GLU A 129 25.03 16.25 25.57
CA GLU A 129 23.78 15.82 24.95
C GLU A 129 23.49 16.58 23.66
N ALA A 130 23.65 17.90 23.65
CA ALA A 130 23.47 18.72 22.46
C ALA A 130 24.47 18.37 21.34
N MET A 131 25.72 18.03 21.69
CA MET A 131 26.72 17.58 20.72
C MET A 131 26.38 16.21 20.14
N ASN A 132 25.94 15.26 20.97
CA ASN A 132 25.52 13.95 20.51
C ASN A 132 24.28 14.03 19.63
N GLU A 133 23.30 14.86 19.98
CA GLU A 133 22.11 15.08 19.16
C GLU A 133 22.50 15.63 17.78
N ARG A 134 23.42 16.59 17.74
CA ARG A 134 23.91 17.17 16.48
C ARG A 134 24.74 16.19 15.65
N LEU A 135 25.61 15.39 16.28
CA LEU A 135 26.33 14.31 15.59
C LEU A 135 25.34 13.30 15.01
N HIS A 136 24.35 12.90 15.81
CA HIS A 136 23.31 11.98 15.39
C HIS A 136 22.49 12.53 14.21
N GLU A 137 22.18 13.83 14.21
CA GLU A 137 21.55 14.49 13.07
C GLU A 137 22.38 14.38 11.79
N TYR A 138 23.71 14.57 11.87
CA TYR A 138 24.59 14.36 10.71
C TYR A 138 24.65 12.90 10.26
N LEU A 139 24.64 11.95 11.20
CA LEU A 139 24.59 10.52 10.89
C LEU A 139 23.28 10.10 10.22
N ILE A 140 22.13 10.58 10.71
CA ILE A 140 20.82 10.36 10.08
C ILE A 140 20.81 10.89 8.65
N ARG A 141 21.39 12.08 8.44
CA ARG A 141 21.49 12.70 7.11
C ARG A 141 22.56 12.07 6.20
N GLN A 142 23.31 11.08 6.70
CA GLN A 142 24.44 10.44 6.01
C GLN A 142 25.52 11.43 5.52
N ASP A 143 25.67 12.57 6.18
CA ASP A 143 26.65 13.60 5.83
C ASP A 143 27.96 13.36 6.61
N GLU A 144 28.72 12.36 6.16
CA GLU A 144 29.99 11.96 6.81
C GLU A 144 31.01 13.10 6.85
N GLY A 145 31.00 14.00 5.86
CA GLY A 145 31.92 15.14 5.81
C GLY A 145 31.69 16.10 6.97
N LYS A 146 30.42 16.49 7.18
CA LYS A 146 30.04 17.37 8.30
C LYS A 146 30.20 16.69 9.65
N ALA A 147 29.88 15.40 9.76
CA ALA A 147 30.09 14.66 11.00
C ALA A 147 31.58 14.64 11.41
N LYS A 148 32.51 14.39 10.47
CA LYS A 148 33.96 14.43 10.75
C LYS A 148 34.44 15.82 11.14
N ALA A 149 34.02 16.84 10.41
CA ALA A 149 34.39 18.22 10.71
C ALA A 149 33.89 18.65 12.09
N PHE A 150 32.66 18.26 12.45
CA PHE A 150 32.10 18.53 13.76
C PHE A 150 32.87 17.85 14.90
N VAL A 151 33.24 16.57 14.75
CA VAL A 151 34.04 15.87 15.75
C VAL A 151 35.41 16.53 15.95
N ALA A 152 36.04 17.03 14.87
CA ALA A 152 37.29 17.80 14.96
C ALA A 152 37.10 19.16 15.66
N GLU A 153 35.99 19.86 15.39
CA GLU A 153 35.64 21.12 16.08
C GLU A 153 35.44 20.91 17.60
N VAL A 154 34.77 19.81 17.98
CA VAL A 154 34.57 19.43 19.39
C VAL A 154 35.89 19.14 20.10
N GLU A 155 36.84 18.50 19.41
CA GLU A 155 38.17 18.21 19.92
C GLU A 155 38.97 19.49 20.19
N GLU A 156 38.95 20.44 19.27
CA GLU A 156 39.68 21.72 19.38
C GLU A 156 39.12 22.62 20.49
N ARG A 157 37.80 22.72 20.59
CA ARG A 157 37.14 23.72 21.45
C ARG A 157 37.10 23.35 22.92
N LEU A 158 37.10 22.05 23.25
CA LEU A 158 36.67 21.61 24.59
C LEU A 158 37.63 20.65 25.30
N GLY A 159 38.68 20.17 24.63
CA GLY A 159 39.67 19.27 25.26
C GLY A 159 39.10 17.91 25.70
N TYR A 160 37.93 17.52 25.20
CA TYR A 160 37.21 16.29 25.56
C TYR A 160 37.72 15.07 24.76
N ALA A 161 38.98 14.69 24.98
CA ALA A 161 39.63 13.61 24.22
C ALA A 161 38.87 12.27 24.28
N GLU A 162 38.35 11.91 25.46
CA GLU A 162 37.64 10.64 25.63
C GLU A 162 36.29 10.61 24.88
N GLN A 163 35.56 11.72 24.88
CA GLN A 163 34.26 11.85 24.22
C GLN A 163 34.42 11.89 22.70
N VAL A 164 35.44 12.59 22.20
CA VAL A 164 35.81 12.60 20.78
C VAL A 164 36.13 11.20 20.30
N ASP A 165 36.85 10.39 21.09
CA ASP A 165 37.14 9.01 20.75
C ASP A 165 35.87 8.14 20.67
N ARG A 166 34.89 8.37 21.55
CA ARG A 166 33.58 7.70 21.45
C ARG A 166 32.84 8.11 20.17
N MET A 167 32.78 9.40 19.86
CA MET A 167 32.15 9.92 18.64
C MET A 167 32.82 9.38 17.38
N ARG A 168 34.15 9.24 17.36
CA ARG A 168 34.89 8.61 16.25
C ARG A 168 34.53 7.14 16.07
N LYS A 169 34.38 6.38 17.17
CA LYS A 169 33.93 4.97 17.13
C LYS A 169 32.52 4.85 16.60
N GLU A 170 31.61 5.71 17.06
CA GLU A 170 30.22 5.75 16.57
C GLU A 170 30.15 6.09 15.08
N LEU A 171 30.93 7.07 14.63
CA LEU A 171 31.00 7.44 13.22
C LEU A 171 31.57 6.30 12.35
N ALA A 172 32.60 5.59 12.84
CA ALA A 172 33.15 4.43 12.15
C ALA A 172 32.12 3.30 12.02
N ALA A 173 31.39 2.99 13.10
CA ALA A 173 30.33 1.99 13.11
C ALA A 173 29.16 2.38 12.18
N ALA A 174 28.76 3.64 12.17
CA ALA A 174 27.70 4.14 11.29
C ALA A 174 28.10 4.05 9.80
N ARG A 175 29.37 4.33 9.49
CA ARG A 175 29.93 4.20 8.15
C ARG A 175 29.95 2.75 7.68
N GLU A 176 30.41 1.83 8.53
CA GLU A 176 30.41 0.40 8.26
C GLU A 176 28.98 -0.10 7.98
N THR A 177 28.03 0.26 8.84
CA THR A 177 26.61 -0.07 8.68
C THR A 177 26.05 0.46 7.34
N THR A 178 26.37 1.71 6.99
CA THR A 178 25.93 2.33 5.74
C THR A 178 26.55 1.64 4.51
N MET A 179 27.82 1.24 4.60
CA MET A 179 28.49 0.50 3.54
C MET A 179 27.85 -0.88 3.36
N ASP A 180 27.59 -1.59 4.45
CA ASP A 180 26.94 -2.90 4.42
C ASP A 180 25.53 -2.83 3.81
N GLN A 181 24.75 -1.82 4.16
CA GLN A 181 23.43 -1.58 3.54
C GLN A 181 23.55 -1.32 2.03
N LYS A 182 24.54 -0.55 1.60
CA LYS A 182 24.80 -0.29 0.16
C LYS A 182 25.22 -1.57 -0.57
N VAL A 183 26.04 -2.40 0.07
CA VAL A 183 26.43 -3.72 -0.45
C VAL A 183 25.22 -4.62 -0.57
N GLU A 184 24.39 -4.70 0.46
CA GLU A 184 23.19 -5.54 0.47
C GLU A 184 22.22 -5.13 -0.64
N ALA A 185 21.96 -3.83 -0.77
CA ALA A 185 21.11 -3.30 -1.85
C ALA A 185 21.71 -3.57 -3.24
N ALA A 186 23.05 -3.55 -3.38
CA ALA A 186 23.71 -3.90 -4.63
C ALA A 186 23.60 -5.38 -4.98
N VAL A 187 23.75 -6.26 -3.99
CA VAL A 187 23.56 -7.71 -4.12
C VAL A 187 22.11 -8.01 -4.47
N GLU A 188 21.14 -7.39 -3.80
CA GLU A 188 19.71 -7.57 -4.08
C GLU A 188 19.36 -7.19 -5.53
N ARG A 189 19.94 -6.09 -6.05
CA ARG A 189 19.76 -5.73 -7.47
C ARG A 189 20.31 -6.80 -8.41
N VAL A 190 21.45 -7.43 -8.08
CA VAL A 190 21.98 -8.55 -8.88
C VAL A 190 21.05 -9.76 -8.79
N ASN A 191 20.53 -10.09 -7.60
CA ASN A 191 19.58 -11.19 -7.41
C ASN A 191 18.31 -10.98 -8.23
N LYS A 192 17.76 -9.76 -8.29
CA LYS A 192 16.62 -9.44 -9.17
C LYS A 192 16.91 -9.69 -10.65
N LEU A 193 18.15 -9.43 -11.11
CA LEU A 193 18.55 -9.75 -12.49
C LEU A 193 18.68 -11.26 -12.73
N ILE A 194 19.14 -12.01 -11.73
CA ILE A 194 19.21 -13.48 -11.75
C ILE A 194 17.79 -14.06 -11.85
N GLU A 195 16.84 -13.57 -11.04
CA GLU A 195 15.43 -13.97 -11.06
C GLU A 195 14.77 -13.67 -12.42
N ALA A 196 15.07 -12.51 -13.00
CA ALA A 196 14.64 -12.14 -14.34
C ALA A 196 15.34 -12.92 -15.47
N LYS A 197 16.28 -13.82 -15.15
CA LYS A 197 17.10 -14.59 -16.09
C LYS A 197 17.97 -13.73 -17.02
N ASP A 198 18.27 -12.49 -16.64
CA ASP A 198 19.18 -11.61 -17.38
C ASP A 198 20.63 -11.82 -16.92
N TRP A 199 21.17 -12.98 -17.28
CA TRP A 199 22.52 -13.42 -16.90
C TRP A 199 23.61 -12.46 -17.35
N ALA A 200 23.45 -11.85 -18.53
CA ALA A 200 24.43 -10.94 -19.11
C ALA A 200 24.51 -9.63 -18.32
N ARG A 201 23.37 -9.05 -17.92
CA ARG A 201 23.36 -7.86 -17.05
C ARG A 201 23.86 -8.18 -15.66
N ALA A 202 23.41 -9.29 -15.06
CA ALA A 202 23.86 -9.73 -13.74
C ALA A 202 25.40 -9.88 -13.69
N GLY A 203 26.00 -10.50 -14.71
CA GLY A 203 27.45 -10.67 -14.82
C GLY A 203 28.22 -9.35 -15.04
N ARG A 204 27.67 -8.38 -15.79
CA ARG A 204 28.29 -7.05 -15.92
C ARG A 204 28.24 -6.27 -14.62
N GLN A 205 27.10 -6.26 -13.93
CA GLN A 205 26.96 -5.57 -12.65
C GLN A 205 27.85 -6.17 -11.57
N THR A 206 27.95 -7.50 -11.52
CA THR A 206 28.85 -8.19 -10.60
C THR A 206 30.31 -7.81 -10.82
N ARG A 207 30.79 -7.74 -12.07
CA ARG A 207 32.16 -7.30 -12.37
C ARG A 207 32.44 -5.88 -11.87
N ARG A 208 31.52 -4.94 -12.09
CA ARG A 208 31.64 -3.57 -11.56
C ARG A 208 31.71 -3.54 -10.03
N LEU A 209 30.92 -4.39 -9.36
CA LEU A 209 30.95 -4.49 -7.90
C LEU A 209 32.28 -5.07 -7.39
N LEU A 210 32.85 -6.04 -8.08
CA LEU A 210 34.17 -6.60 -7.74
C LEU A 210 35.30 -5.58 -7.92
N GLU A 211 35.21 -4.69 -8.91
CA GLU A 211 36.19 -3.60 -9.11
C GLU A 211 36.10 -2.55 -7.98
N LEU A 212 34.88 -2.25 -7.50
CA LEU A 212 34.66 -1.25 -6.45
C LEU A 212 34.94 -1.79 -5.04
N LEU A 213 34.65 -3.06 -4.79
CA LEU A 213 34.66 -3.69 -3.47
C LEU A 213 35.24 -5.11 -3.55
N PRO A 214 36.55 -5.26 -3.82
CA PRO A 214 37.19 -6.56 -4.06
C PRO A 214 37.20 -7.46 -2.81
N ASP A 215 37.29 -6.88 -1.62
CA ASP A 215 37.46 -7.62 -0.36
C ASP A 215 36.12 -8.02 0.29
N ASN A 216 34.98 -7.66 -0.31
CA ASN A 216 33.68 -7.99 0.27
C ASN A 216 33.28 -9.44 -0.07
N PRO A 217 33.08 -10.32 0.94
CA PRO A 217 32.80 -11.74 0.71
C PRO A 217 31.47 -11.99 -0.01
N LYS A 218 30.44 -11.14 0.20
CA LYS A 218 29.15 -11.28 -0.47
C LYS A 218 29.26 -11.01 -1.96
N ILE A 219 30.04 -9.99 -2.34
CA ILE A 219 30.27 -9.63 -3.74
C ILE A 219 31.16 -10.68 -4.42
N ALA A 220 32.20 -11.16 -3.74
CA ALA A 220 33.07 -12.24 -4.21
C ALA A 220 32.30 -13.54 -4.54
N ALA A 221 31.20 -13.82 -3.82
CA ALA A 221 30.37 -14.99 -4.06
C ALA A 221 29.43 -14.88 -5.29
N LEU A 222 29.08 -13.66 -5.74
CA LEU A 222 28.10 -13.42 -6.81
C LEU A 222 28.40 -14.16 -8.12
N PRO A 223 29.64 -14.22 -8.65
CA PRO A 223 29.93 -14.97 -9.87
C PRO A 223 29.59 -16.46 -9.76
N ARG A 224 29.82 -17.05 -8.58
CA ARG A 224 29.46 -18.45 -8.32
C ARG A 224 27.94 -18.61 -8.29
N ILE A 225 27.24 -17.74 -7.56
CA ILE A 225 25.78 -17.76 -7.43
C ILE A 225 25.10 -17.65 -8.81
N ILE A 226 25.58 -16.75 -9.68
CA ILE A 226 25.03 -16.59 -11.05
C ILE A 226 25.20 -17.89 -11.85
N ARG A 227 26.38 -18.52 -11.81
CA ARG A 227 26.62 -19.79 -12.51
C ARG A 227 25.75 -20.92 -11.98
N GLU A 228 25.64 -21.04 -10.67
CA GLU A 228 24.79 -22.05 -10.03
C GLU A 228 23.32 -21.85 -10.42
N ALA A 229 22.82 -20.61 -10.40
CA ALA A 229 21.46 -20.28 -10.83
C ALA A 229 21.23 -20.63 -12.31
N GLN A 230 22.19 -20.33 -13.19
CA GLN A 230 22.11 -20.67 -14.62
C GLN A 230 22.06 -22.20 -14.84
N ILE A 231 22.92 -22.96 -14.15
CA ILE A 231 22.95 -24.43 -14.21
C ILE A 231 21.63 -25.01 -13.69
N ASN A 232 21.12 -24.51 -12.56
CA ASN A 232 19.86 -24.95 -11.98
C ASN A 232 18.68 -24.65 -12.90
N HIS A 233 18.66 -23.47 -13.52
CA HIS A 233 17.61 -23.11 -14.48
C HIS A 233 17.62 -24.04 -15.69
N LYS A 234 18.80 -24.30 -16.27
CA LYS A 234 18.97 -25.26 -17.36
C LYS A 234 18.49 -26.66 -16.98
N ARG A 235 18.89 -27.16 -15.81
CA ARG A 235 18.44 -28.47 -15.30
C ARG A 235 16.92 -28.54 -15.16
N ALA A 236 16.30 -27.48 -14.63
CA ALA A 236 14.85 -27.40 -14.51
C ALA A 236 14.15 -27.42 -15.88
N LEU A 237 14.69 -26.74 -16.88
CA LEU A 237 14.17 -26.79 -18.25
C LEU A 237 14.30 -28.18 -18.87
N LEU A 238 15.44 -28.85 -18.70
CA LEU A 238 15.63 -30.23 -19.17
C LEU A 238 14.65 -31.20 -18.52
N GLN A 239 14.39 -31.05 -17.22
CA GLN A 239 13.42 -31.86 -16.50
C GLN A 239 12.00 -31.64 -17.04
N LYS A 240 11.57 -30.38 -17.19
CA LYS A 240 10.26 -30.04 -17.76
C LYS A 240 10.11 -30.56 -19.19
N TYR A 241 11.18 -30.48 -19.98
CA TYR A 241 11.19 -31.00 -21.34
C TYR A 241 11.02 -32.54 -21.34
N GLY A 242 11.79 -33.24 -20.51
CA GLY A 242 11.66 -34.70 -20.37
C GLY A 242 10.27 -35.14 -19.89
N GLU A 243 9.62 -34.35 -19.04
CA GLU A 243 8.23 -34.56 -18.63
C GLU A 243 7.24 -34.35 -19.78
N ALA A 244 7.37 -33.24 -20.52
CA ALA A 244 6.53 -32.95 -21.69
C ALA A 244 6.65 -34.05 -22.77
N VAL A 245 7.86 -34.57 -23.00
CA VAL A 245 8.06 -35.70 -23.92
C VAL A 245 7.35 -36.96 -23.43
N LYS A 246 7.40 -37.26 -22.12
CA LYS A 246 6.73 -38.44 -21.53
C LYS A 246 5.20 -38.33 -21.61
N THR A 247 4.64 -37.15 -21.38
CA THR A 247 3.19 -36.91 -21.48
C THR A 247 2.73 -36.69 -22.92
N SER A 248 3.63 -36.72 -23.90
CA SER A 248 3.36 -36.41 -25.31
C SER A 248 2.76 -35.00 -25.51
N ASP A 249 3.09 -34.06 -24.63
CA ASP A 249 2.73 -32.65 -24.78
C ASP A 249 3.68 -31.98 -25.78
N VAL A 250 3.27 -32.03 -27.05
CA VAL A 250 4.07 -31.60 -28.19
C VAL A 250 4.30 -30.09 -28.19
N GLU A 251 3.27 -29.30 -27.86
CA GLU A 251 3.36 -27.84 -27.90
C GLU A 251 4.29 -27.33 -26.83
N ARG A 252 4.12 -27.84 -25.60
CA ARG A 252 4.99 -27.49 -24.49
C ARG A 252 6.43 -27.95 -24.72
N GLY A 253 6.62 -29.12 -25.33
CA GLY A 253 7.93 -29.64 -25.70
C GLY A 253 8.69 -28.72 -26.65
N ILE A 254 8.03 -28.16 -27.67
CA ILE A 254 8.66 -27.24 -28.63
C ILE A 254 9.07 -25.93 -27.95
N GLU A 255 8.19 -25.33 -27.14
CA GLU A 255 8.49 -24.11 -26.40
C GLU A 255 9.73 -24.28 -25.51
N LEU A 256 9.80 -25.41 -24.79
CA LEU A 256 10.90 -25.71 -23.90
C LEU A 256 12.22 -25.94 -24.65
N ILE A 257 12.20 -26.58 -25.83
CA ILE A 257 13.39 -26.72 -26.68
C ILE A 257 13.89 -25.35 -27.14
N GLN A 258 12.99 -24.46 -27.57
CA GLN A 258 13.36 -23.11 -28.00
C GLN A 258 13.97 -22.28 -26.86
N GLU A 259 13.47 -22.43 -25.63
CA GLU A 259 14.09 -21.79 -24.45
C GLU A 259 15.45 -22.45 -24.13
N LEU A 260 15.56 -23.77 -24.22
CA LEU A 260 16.78 -24.54 -23.97
C LEU A 260 17.92 -24.23 -24.95
N ASP A 261 17.62 -24.00 -26.23
CA ASP A 261 18.61 -23.72 -27.27
C ASP A 261 19.55 -22.56 -26.89
N ARG A 262 19.02 -21.56 -26.18
CA ARG A 262 19.80 -20.41 -25.66
C ARG A 262 20.86 -20.78 -24.62
N TYR A 263 20.77 -21.98 -24.03
CA TYR A 263 21.59 -22.43 -22.90
C TYR A 263 22.36 -23.71 -23.18
N LEU A 264 22.12 -24.36 -24.31
CA LEU A 264 22.77 -25.61 -24.68
C LEU A 264 24.13 -25.34 -25.33
N THR A 265 25.10 -26.18 -25.00
CA THR A 265 26.34 -26.28 -25.77
C THR A 265 26.08 -27.15 -27.00
N PRO A 266 26.92 -27.05 -28.06
CA PRO A 266 26.75 -27.88 -29.26
C PRO A 266 26.68 -29.39 -28.98
N GLN A 267 27.43 -29.87 -27.97
CA GLN A 267 27.44 -31.29 -27.59
C GLN A 267 26.13 -31.72 -26.91
N GLU A 268 25.58 -30.90 -26.02
CA GLU A 268 24.31 -31.19 -25.36
C GLU A 268 23.12 -31.05 -26.32
N GLY A 269 23.21 -30.13 -27.28
CA GLY A 269 22.25 -30.02 -28.38
C GLY A 269 22.19 -31.29 -29.22
N ALA A 270 23.35 -31.85 -29.60
CA ALA A 270 23.43 -33.12 -30.32
C ALA A 270 22.79 -34.28 -29.55
N ALA A 271 22.97 -34.32 -28.22
CA ALA A 271 22.35 -35.34 -27.37
C ALA A 271 20.82 -35.26 -27.32
N LEU A 272 20.24 -34.06 -27.49
CA LEU A 272 18.80 -33.83 -27.49
C LEU A 272 18.18 -33.85 -28.90
N GLU A 273 19.00 -33.93 -29.94
CA GLU A 273 18.57 -33.75 -31.33
C GLU A 273 17.50 -34.77 -31.75
N GLU A 274 17.68 -36.06 -31.45
CA GLU A 274 16.70 -37.08 -31.85
C GLU A 274 15.38 -36.93 -31.08
N SER A 275 15.44 -36.61 -29.79
CA SER A 275 14.25 -36.34 -28.97
C SER A 275 13.51 -35.08 -29.44
N ALA A 276 14.25 -34.03 -29.82
CA ALA A 276 13.68 -32.82 -30.38
C ALA A 276 13.01 -33.11 -31.73
N ARG A 277 13.68 -33.86 -32.61
CA ARG A 277 13.14 -34.29 -33.90
C ARG A 277 11.84 -35.07 -33.76
N SER A 278 11.74 -35.98 -32.78
CA SER A 278 10.49 -36.72 -32.58
C SER A 278 9.32 -35.81 -32.18
N VAL A 279 9.57 -34.81 -31.33
CA VAL A 279 8.53 -33.83 -30.95
C VAL A 279 8.10 -32.97 -32.15
N PHE A 280 9.04 -32.46 -32.94
CA PHE A 280 8.72 -31.70 -34.15
C PHE A 280 7.99 -32.54 -35.22
N ARG A 281 8.39 -33.81 -35.41
CA ARG A 281 7.67 -34.75 -36.28
C ARG A 281 6.23 -35.00 -35.78
N ALA A 282 6.04 -35.11 -34.47
CA ALA A 282 4.72 -35.26 -33.87
C ALA A 282 3.84 -34.01 -34.10
N LYS A 283 4.38 -32.79 -33.95
CA LYS A 283 3.66 -31.53 -34.25
C LYS A 283 3.23 -31.47 -35.70
N LEU A 284 4.15 -31.77 -36.62
CA LEU A 284 3.87 -31.78 -38.05
C LEU A 284 2.78 -32.80 -38.39
N LYS A 285 2.84 -34.00 -37.81
CA LYS A 285 1.80 -35.02 -37.98
C LYS A 285 0.44 -34.53 -37.46
N ASN A 286 0.40 -33.93 -36.27
CA ASN A 286 -0.84 -33.41 -35.69
C ASN A 286 -1.45 -32.31 -36.57
N LEU A 287 -0.65 -31.34 -37.01
CA LEU A 287 -1.09 -30.30 -37.95
C LEU A 287 -1.60 -30.90 -39.26
N GLY A 288 -0.92 -31.92 -39.79
CA GLY A 288 -1.36 -32.61 -41.00
C GLY A 288 -2.71 -33.32 -40.84
N VAL A 289 -2.96 -33.94 -39.68
CA VAL A 289 -4.26 -34.56 -39.35
C VAL A 289 -5.36 -33.50 -39.24
N THR A 290 -5.11 -32.40 -38.52
CA THR A 290 -6.07 -31.29 -38.38
C THR A 290 -6.38 -30.65 -39.73
N PHE A 291 -5.37 -30.43 -40.57
CA PHE A 291 -5.55 -29.93 -41.93
C PHE A 291 -6.41 -30.87 -42.77
N ALA A 292 -6.12 -32.19 -42.76
CA ALA A 292 -6.89 -33.16 -43.51
C ALA A 292 -8.35 -33.25 -43.03
N MET A 293 -8.58 -33.16 -41.72
CA MET A 293 -9.91 -33.14 -41.12
C MET A 293 -10.72 -31.92 -41.59
N HIS A 294 -10.18 -30.70 -41.48
CA HIS A 294 -10.87 -29.49 -41.96
C HIS A 294 -11.14 -29.52 -43.47
N VAL A 295 -10.21 -30.06 -44.27
CA VAL A 295 -10.45 -30.28 -45.71
C VAL A 295 -11.59 -31.27 -45.96
N SER A 296 -11.72 -32.31 -45.14
CA SER A 296 -12.80 -33.30 -45.28
C SER A 296 -14.16 -32.80 -44.80
N GLU A 297 -14.17 -31.90 -43.81
CA GLU A 297 -15.37 -31.27 -43.26
C GLU A 297 -15.81 -30.02 -44.05
N GLU A 298 -15.15 -29.73 -45.17
CA GLU A 298 -15.37 -28.53 -46.00
C GLU A 298 -15.19 -27.20 -45.25
N ASN A 299 -14.39 -27.21 -44.18
CA ASN A 299 -14.09 -26.01 -43.41
C ASN A 299 -12.87 -25.28 -44.00
N TRP A 300 -13.09 -24.53 -45.08
CA TRP A 300 -12.02 -24.04 -45.95
C TRP A 300 -11.16 -22.94 -45.33
N VAL A 301 -11.74 -22.10 -44.46
CA VAL A 301 -11.03 -20.98 -43.80
C VAL A 301 -9.98 -21.53 -42.83
N GLU A 302 -10.38 -22.44 -41.93
CA GLU A 302 -9.51 -23.05 -40.93
C GLU A 302 -8.48 -23.98 -41.59
N ALA A 303 -8.86 -24.70 -42.65
CA ALA A 303 -7.91 -25.47 -43.45
C ALA A 303 -6.81 -24.57 -44.05
N LEU A 304 -7.16 -23.37 -44.52
CA LEU A 304 -6.22 -22.42 -45.07
C LEU A 304 -5.28 -21.85 -43.99
N ASP A 305 -5.80 -21.52 -42.82
CA ASP A 305 -4.99 -21.05 -41.67
C ASP A 305 -3.98 -22.10 -41.21
N ILE A 306 -4.43 -23.34 -40.99
CA ILE A 306 -3.53 -24.45 -40.61
C ILE A 306 -2.53 -24.74 -41.73
N GLY A 307 -2.95 -24.66 -43.00
CA GLY A 307 -2.06 -24.84 -44.14
C GLY A 307 -0.95 -23.78 -44.21
N GLN A 308 -1.29 -22.51 -43.96
CA GLN A 308 -0.32 -21.43 -43.85
C GLN A 308 0.62 -21.62 -42.64
N GLN A 309 0.10 -22.12 -41.52
CA GLN A 309 0.90 -22.44 -40.34
C GLN A 309 1.95 -23.51 -40.65
N ILE A 310 1.57 -24.62 -41.31
CA ILE A 310 2.49 -25.70 -41.71
C ILE A 310 3.63 -25.15 -42.57
N ILE A 311 3.33 -24.28 -43.54
CA ILE A 311 4.35 -23.69 -44.43
C ILE A 311 5.29 -22.76 -43.67
N ARG A 312 4.77 -22.01 -42.69
CA ARG A 312 5.54 -21.05 -41.91
C ARG A 312 6.47 -21.74 -40.90
N GLU A 313 5.97 -22.74 -40.19
CA GLU A 313 6.71 -23.45 -39.15
C GLU A 313 7.62 -24.55 -39.72
N PHE A 314 7.24 -25.17 -40.84
CA PHE A 314 7.96 -26.32 -41.44
C PHE A 314 8.21 -26.14 -42.96
N PRO A 315 8.89 -25.06 -43.39
CA PRO A 315 8.99 -24.66 -44.80
C PRO A 315 9.64 -25.70 -45.73
N ASN A 316 10.55 -26.52 -45.18
CA ASN A 316 11.31 -27.54 -45.90
C ASN A 316 10.72 -28.95 -45.77
N SER A 317 9.53 -29.10 -45.18
CA SER A 317 8.88 -30.40 -45.05
C SER A 317 8.16 -30.77 -46.35
N ARG A 318 8.12 -32.07 -46.67
CA ARG A 318 7.31 -32.59 -47.79
C ARG A 318 5.84 -32.20 -47.67
N MET A 319 5.30 -32.22 -46.45
CA MET A 319 3.91 -31.83 -46.18
C MET A 319 3.65 -30.35 -46.52
N ALA A 320 4.59 -29.45 -46.21
CA ALA A 320 4.46 -28.04 -46.58
C ALA A 320 4.44 -27.83 -48.10
N GLU A 321 5.22 -28.61 -48.85
CA GLU A 321 5.19 -28.57 -50.32
C GLU A 321 3.84 -29.06 -50.88
N GLU A 322 3.32 -30.18 -50.36
CA GLU A 322 2.01 -30.70 -50.74
C GLU A 322 0.87 -29.73 -50.40
N VAL A 323 0.94 -29.06 -49.25
CA VAL A 323 -0.04 -28.04 -48.82
C VAL A 323 0.06 -26.79 -49.70
N ARG A 324 1.27 -26.33 -50.03
CA ARG A 324 1.52 -25.18 -50.91
C ARG A 324 0.87 -25.36 -52.28
N GLN A 325 0.91 -26.58 -52.83
CA GLN A 325 0.25 -26.91 -54.09
C GLN A 325 -1.28 -26.89 -54.00
N LYS A 326 -1.86 -27.17 -52.82
CA LYS A 326 -3.32 -27.20 -52.59
C LYS A 326 -3.91 -25.84 -52.20
N LEU A 327 -3.10 -24.92 -51.68
CA LEU A 327 -3.55 -23.60 -51.19
C LEU A 327 -4.32 -22.75 -52.22
N PRO A 328 -3.92 -22.64 -53.51
CA PRO A 328 -4.67 -21.84 -54.47
C PRO A 328 -6.12 -22.29 -54.61
N ARG A 329 -6.35 -23.60 -54.63
CA ARG A 329 -7.68 -24.20 -54.71
C ARG A 329 -8.50 -23.93 -53.45
N LEU A 330 -7.90 -24.09 -52.26
CA LEU A 330 -8.56 -23.82 -50.98
C LEU A 330 -8.94 -22.34 -50.83
N THR A 331 -8.10 -21.43 -51.33
CA THR A 331 -8.37 -19.99 -51.31
C THR A 331 -9.62 -19.63 -52.11
N THR A 332 -9.79 -20.22 -53.31
CA THR A 332 -10.99 -20.03 -54.12
C THR A 332 -12.25 -20.59 -53.42
N LEU A 333 -12.12 -21.73 -52.74
CA LEU A 333 -13.23 -22.36 -52.02
C LEU A 333 -13.65 -21.57 -50.77
N ALA A 334 -12.68 -21.06 -49.99
CA ALA A 334 -12.95 -20.19 -48.84
C ALA A 334 -13.65 -18.89 -49.26
N ALA A 335 -13.19 -18.25 -50.34
CA ALA A 335 -13.83 -17.03 -50.87
C ALA A 335 -15.28 -17.25 -51.34
N ALA A 336 -15.61 -18.47 -51.77
CA ALA A 336 -16.98 -18.85 -52.14
C ALA A 336 -17.86 -19.19 -50.92
N GLN A 337 -17.26 -19.59 -49.80
CA GLN A 337 -17.94 -19.87 -48.54
C GLN A 337 -18.34 -18.57 -47.81
N ASP A 338 -17.48 -17.55 -47.84
CA ASP A 338 -17.76 -16.22 -47.24
C ASP A 338 -18.88 -15.43 -47.95
N GLN A 339 -19.29 -15.84 -49.16
CA GLN A 339 -20.34 -15.18 -49.94
C GLN A 339 -21.73 -15.81 -49.74
N LYS A 340 -21.86 -16.87 -48.95
CA LYS A 340 -23.12 -17.55 -48.63
C LYS A 340 -23.66 -17.14 -47.27
#